data_AF-A0A6V2IE10-F1
#
_entry.id   AF-A0A6V2IE10-F1
#
_cell.length_a   1.000
_cell.length_b   1.000
_cell.length_c   1.000
_cell.angle_alpha   90.00
_cell.angle_beta   90.00
_cell.angle_gamma   90.00
#
_symmetry.space_group_name_H-M   'P 1'
#
loop_
_entity.id
_entity.type
_entity.pdbx_description
1 polymer ?
#
loop_
_entity_poly.entity_id
_entity_poly.type
_entity_poly.pdbx_seq_one_letter_code
_entity_poly.pdbx_strand_id
1 'polypeptide(L)'
;MLEKQLEEFKKIQEKIEANVETKVIQNLISVITTTDKDGDYEVDENEISQLVDRLNAIEGFTLNEKLFRQKWKKTDHSFGAVLEIVQNLMDANVPEKENIFKMSMKMSQRLIFKKEDSP
;
A
#
# COMPACT_ATOMS: atom_id res chain seq x y z
N MET A 1 23.01 -14.99 25.06
CA MET A 1 23.66 -14.40 23.86
C MET A 1 22.78 -14.52 22.63
N LEU A 2 22.26 -15.72 22.30
CA LEU A 2 21.34 -15.94 21.17
C LEU A 2 20.03 -15.15 21.28
N GLU A 3 19.41 -15.09 22.46
CA GLU A 3 18.16 -14.34 22.68
C GLU A 3 18.30 -12.84 22.35
N LYS A 4 19.43 -12.24 22.76
CA LYS A 4 19.72 -10.83 22.48
C LYS A 4 19.88 -10.58 20.97
N GLN A 5 20.54 -11.48 20.24
CA GLN A 5 20.67 -11.39 18.79
C GLN A 5 19.33 -11.57 18.07
N LEU A 6 18.47 -12.46 18.58
CA LEU A 6 17.13 -12.65 18.05
C LEU A 6 16.25 -11.41 18.22
N GLU A 7 16.38 -10.73 19.36
CA GLU A 7 15.66 -9.49 19.64
C GLU A 7 16.16 -8.31 18.80
N GLU A 8 17.48 -8.21 18.58
CA GLU A 8 18.06 -7.25 17.64
C GLU A 8 17.60 -7.51 16.20
N PHE A 9 17.48 -8.77 15.79
CA PHE A 9 16.97 -9.13 14.46
C PHE A 9 15.50 -8.70 14.28
N LYS A 10 14.64 -8.93 15.27
CA LYS A 10 13.25 -8.45 15.25
C LYS A 10 13.17 -6.93 15.11
N LYS A 11 13.98 -6.18 15.87
CA LYS A 11 14.04 -4.71 15.78
C LYS A 11 14.51 -4.22 14.41
N ILE A 12 15.45 -4.92 13.78
CA ILE A 12 15.89 -4.62 12.42
C ILE A 12 14.77 -4.92 11.42
N GLN A 13 14.06 -6.03 11.59
CA GLN A 13 12.94 -6.43 10.75
C GLN A 13 11.80 -5.39 10.79
N GLU A 14 11.38 -4.96 11.98
CA GLU A 14 10.35 -3.93 12.16
C GLU A 14 10.75 -2.60 11.46
N LYS A 15 12.02 -2.22 11.55
CA LYS A 15 12.54 -1.03 10.85
C LYS A 15 12.50 -1.18 9.33
N ILE A 16 12.80 -2.37 8.81
CA ILE A 16 12.74 -2.65 7.37
C ILE A 16 11.28 -2.59 6.89
N GLU A 17 10.34 -3.17 7.63
CA GLU A 17 8.91 -3.14 7.32
C GLU A 17 8.37 -1.71 7.26
N ALA A 18 8.69 -0.88 8.27
CA ALA A 18 8.31 0.54 8.29
C ALA A 18 8.91 1.34 7.11
N ASN A 19 10.15 1.03 6.71
CA ASN A 19 10.79 1.67 5.56
C ASN A 19 10.11 1.28 4.24
N VAL A 20 9.69 0.02 4.10
CA VAL A 20 8.95 -0.46 2.93
C VAL A 20 7.59 0.22 2.84
N GLU A 21 6.86 0.30 3.95
CA GLU A 21 5.58 1.01 4.03
C GLU A 21 5.72 2.49 3.63
N THR A 22 6.71 3.18 4.18
CA THR A 22 7.03 4.57 3.83
C THR A 22 7.29 4.73 2.33
N LYS A 23 8.04 3.79 1.73
CA LYS A 23 8.35 3.82 0.29
C LYS A 23 7.11 3.60 -0.57
N VAL A 24 6.23 2.69 -0.17
CA VAL A 24 4.95 2.44 -0.86
C VAL A 24 4.08 3.70 -0.83
N ILE A 25 3.97 4.35 0.33
CA ILE A 25 3.23 5.62 0.48
C ILE A 25 3.84 6.71 -0.41
N GLN A 26 5.16 6.88 -0.40
CA GLN A 26 5.83 7.86 -1.25
C GLN A 26 5.60 7.63 -2.75
N ASN A 27 5.72 6.38 -3.21
CA ASN A 27 5.44 6.02 -4.60
C ASN A 27 4.00 6.35 -4.98
N LEU A 28 3.08 6.04 -4.09
CA LEU A 28 1.66 6.28 -4.32
C LEU A 28 1.35 7.79 -4.39
N ILE A 29 1.90 8.61 -3.49
CA ILE A 29 1.76 10.07 -3.57
C ILE A 29 2.35 10.60 -4.88
N SER A 30 3.53 10.10 -5.29
CA SER A 30 4.16 10.49 -6.56
C SER A 30 3.31 10.14 -7.78
N VAL A 31 2.62 9.00 -7.75
CA VAL A 31 1.73 8.58 -8.85
C VAL A 31 0.51 9.49 -8.92
N ILE A 32 -0.05 9.89 -7.78
CA ILE A 32 -1.22 10.76 -7.70
C ILE A 32 -0.87 12.16 -8.18
N THR A 33 0.22 12.77 -7.67
CA THR A 33 0.66 14.12 -8.05
C THR A 33 1.07 14.25 -9.53
N THR A 34 1.32 13.14 -10.23
CA THR A 34 1.62 13.11 -11.67
C THR A 34 0.43 12.69 -12.53
N THR A 35 -0.74 12.51 -11.92
CA THR A 35 -1.99 12.18 -12.62
C THR A 35 -2.74 13.44 -13.04
N ASP A 36 -2.72 14.51 -12.24
CA ASP A 36 -3.17 15.85 -12.64
C ASP A 36 -2.27 16.37 -13.77
N LYS A 37 -2.74 16.26 -15.03
CA LYS A 37 -1.94 16.58 -16.23
C LYS A 37 -2.30 17.90 -16.87
N ASP A 38 -3.52 18.38 -16.64
CA ASP A 38 -4.06 19.61 -17.21
C ASP A 38 -4.12 20.75 -16.18
N GLY A 39 -3.87 20.47 -14.90
CA GLY A 39 -3.80 21.47 -13.83
C GLY A 39 -5.17 22.03 -13.47
N ASP A 40 -6.25 21.30 -13.80
CA ASP A 40 -7.61 21.68 -13.46
C ASP A 40 -8.02 21.20 -12.05
N TYR A 41 -7.16 20.39 -11.40
CA TYR A 41 -7.35 19.79 -10.07
C TYR A 41 -8.59 18.88 -9.95
N GLU A 42 -9.24 18.56 -11.06
CA GLU A 42 -10.26 17.53 -11.18
C GLU A 42 -9.60 16.22 -11.65
N VAL A 43 -10.28 15.10 -11.43
CA VAL A 43 -9.81 13.81 -11.94
C VAL A 43 -10.93 13.18 -12.72
N ASP A 44 -10.72 12.96 -14.01
CA ASP A 44 -11.73 12.34 -14.88
C ASP A 44 -11.70 10.78 -14.82
N GLU A 45 -12.66 10.11 -15.48
CA GLU A 45 -12.71 8.64 -15.52
C GLU A 45 -11.49 8.00 -16.23
N ASN A 46 -10.88 8.68 -17.21
CA ASN A 46 -9.69 8.20 -17.90
C ASN A 46 -8.45 8.32 -17.01
N GLU A 47 -8.33 9.41 -16.26
CA GLU A 47 -7.25 9.68 -15.32
C GLU A 47 -7.33 8.77 -14.11
N ILE A 48 -8.53 8.52 -13.57
CA ILE A 48 -8.71 7.48 -12.56
C ILE A 48 -8.33 6.10 -13.08
N SER A 49 -8.64 5.79 -14.33
CA SER A 49 -8.25 4.50 -14.89
C SER A 49 -6.74 4.37 -15.04
N GLN A 50 -6.07 5.42 -15.52
CA GLN A 50 -4.60 5.49 -15.54
C GLN A 50 -3.99 5.42 -14.14
N LEU A 51 -4.61 6.07 -13.16
CA LEU A 51 -4.19 6.03 -11.77
C LEU A 51 -4.29 4.61 -11.20
N VAL A 52 -5.43 3.93 -11.41
CA VAL A 52 -5.62 2.55 -10.98
C VAL A 52 -4.57 1.62 -11.60
N ASP A 53 -4.30 1.74 -12.90
CA ASP A 53 -3.26 0.96 -13.57
C ASP A 53 -1.87 1.20 -12.97
N ARG A 54 -1.53 2.46 -12.70
CA ARG A 54 -0.26 2.84 -12.05
C ARG A 54 -0.16 2.33 -10.61
N LEU A 55 -1.25 2.37 -9.85
CA LEU A 55 -1.31 1.87 -8.48
C LEU A 55 -1.14 0.34 -8.44
N ASN A 56 -1.79 -0.38 -9.35
CA ASN A 56 -1.63 -1.83 -9.49
C ASN A 56 -0.20 -2.27 -9.87
N ALA A 57 0.56 -1.39 -10.53
CA ALA A 57 1.95 -1.65 -10.87
C ALA A 57 2.92 -1.49 -9.69
N ILE A 58 2.48 -0.93 -8.55
CA ILE A 58 3.34 -0.76 -7.36
C ILE A 58 3.44 -2.10 -6.62
N GLU A 59 4.66 -2.60 -6.47
CA GLU A 59 4.93 -3.76 -5.63
C GLU A 59 4.75 -3.43 -4.14
N GLY A 60 4.22 -4.39 -3.36
CA GLY A 60 4.11 -4.27 -1.90
C GLY A 60 2.68 -4.14 -1.37
N PHE A 61 1.69 -3.92 -2.24
CA PHE A 61 0.28 -3.97 -1.87
C PHE A 61 -0.61 -4.53 -2.99
N THR A 62 -1.87 -4.80 -2.66
CA THR A 62 -2.93 -5.14 -3.61
C THR A 62 -4.05 -4.13 -3.47
N LEU A 63 -4.48 -3.56 -4.59
CA LEU A 63 -5.57 -2.60 -4.67
C LEU A 63 -6.92 -3.31 -4.81
N ASN A 64 -7.90 -2.94 -4.00
CA ASN A 64 -9.29 -3.27 -4.27
C ASN A 64 -9.90 -2.21 -5.19
N GLU A 65 -9.72 -2.39 -6.51
CA GLU A 65 -10.17 -1.42 -7.52
C GLU A 65 -11.66 -1.09 -7.42
N LYS A 66 -12.49 -2.08 -7.10
CA LYS A 66 -13.93 -1.90 -6.96
C LYS A 66 -14.24 -0.93 -5.82
N LEU A 67 -13.63 -1.13 -4.65
CA LEU A 67 -13.81 -0.21 -3.51
C LEU A 67 -13.21 1.16 -3.80
N PHE A 68 -12.03 1.21 -4.42
CA PHE A 68 -11.37 2.46 -4.81
C PHE A 68 -12.29 3.30 -5.71
N ARG A 69 -12.78 2.74 -6.82
CA ARG A 69 -13.69 3.42 -7.75
C ARG A 69 -15.03 3.76 -7.10
N GLN A 70 -15.56 2.89 -6.23
CA GLN A 70 -16.78 3.18 -5.49
C GLN A 70 -16.63 4.34 -4.51
N LYS A 71 -15.48 4.48 -3.85
CA LYS A 71 -15.23 5.63 -2.97
C LYS A 71 -15.04 6.90 -3.79
N TRP A 72 -14.24 6.85 -4.86
CA TRP A 72 -14.04 8.01 -5.74
C TRP A 72 -15.36 8.52 -6.36
N LYS A 73 -16.25 7.64 -6.83
CA LYS A 73 -17.58 8.06 -7.35
C LYS A 73 -18.51 8.71 -6.32
N LYS A 74 -18.16 8.63 -5.04
CA LYS A 74 -18.91 9.27 -3.95
C LYS A 74 -18.27 10.57 -3.48
N THR A 75 -17.11 10.94 -4.03
CA THR A 75 -16.45 12.19 -3.71
C THR A 75 -16.83 13.27 -4.71
N ASP A 76 -16.29 14.46 -4.53
CA ASP A 76 -16.42 15.59 -5.46
C ASP A 76 -15.49 15.48 -6.68
N HIS A 77 -14.91 14.30 -6.93
CA HIS A 77 -13.95 14.05 -8.01
C HIS A 77 -12.68 14.90 -7.96
N SER A 78 -12.45 15.62 -6.86
CA SER A 78 -11.26 16.46 -6.70
C SER A 78 -10.01 15.63 -6.45
N PHE A 79 -8.86 16.23 -6.76
CA PHE A 79 -7.57 15.71 -6.34
C PHE A 79 -7.49 15.47 -4.81
N GLY A 80 -8.10 16.35 -4.02
CA GLY A 80 -8.17 16.24 -2.56
C GLY A 80 -8.89 14.97 -2.10
N ALA A 81 -9.97 14.61 -2.77
CA ALA A 81 -10.70 13.38 -2.48
C ALA A 81 -9.88 12.11 -2.77
N VAL A 82 -9.03 12.11 -3.79
CA VAL A 82 -8.12 10.97 -4.06
C VAL A 82 -7.11 10.82 -2.92
N LEU A 83 -6.58 11.92 -2.39
CA LEU A 83 -5.69 11.90 -1.23
C LEU A 83 -6.39 11.35 0.02
N GLU A 84 -7.66 11.67 0.26
CA GLU A 84 -8.44 11.12 1.37
C GLU A 84 -8.66 9.60 1.24
N ILE A 85 -8.92 9.12 0.02
CA ILE A 85 -9.04 7.67 -0.25
C ILE A 85 -7.73 6.95 0.08
N VAL A 86 -6.60 7.63 -0.11
CA VAL A 86 -5.26 7.11 0.14
C VAL A 86 -4.88 7.15 1.60
N GLN A 87 -5.39 8.10 2.38
CA GLN A 87 -5.23 8.08 3.84
C GLN A 87 -5.80 6.79 4.44
N ASN A 88 -6.75 6.12 3.77
CA ASN A 88 -7.20 4.77 4.13
C ASN A 88 -6.06 3.73 4.15
N LEU A 89 -5.01 3.90 3.34
CA LEU A 89 -3.82 3.04 3.33
C LEU A 89 -3.00 3.18 4.63
N MET A 90 -3.04 4.36 5.25
CA MET A 90 -2.26 4.69 6.44
C MET A 90 -3.03 4.43 7.75
N ASP A 91 -4.31 4.11 7.68
CA ASP A 91 -5.14 3.86 8.86
C ASP A 91 -5.13 2.36 9.21
N ALA A 92 -4.40 2.02 10.28
CA ALA A 92 -4.29 0.67 10.80
C ALA A 92 -5.62 0.10 11.34
N ASN A 93 -6.67 0.91 11.50
CA ASN A 93 -7.95 0.51 12.07
C ASN A 93 -9.08 0.36 11.05
N VAL A 94 -8.78 0.40 9.75
CA VAL A 94 -9.80 0.26 8.71
C VAL A 94 -10.37 -1.16 8.75
N PRO A 95 -11.71 -1.32 8.89
CA PRO A 95 -12.35 -2.63 8.83
C PRO A 95 -11.99 -3.36 7.53
N GLU A 96 -11.77 -4.67 7.56
CA GLU A 96 -11.28 -5.42 6.39
C GLU A 96 -12.16 -5.23 5.14
N LYS A 97 -13.48 -5.14 5.32
CA LYS A 97 -14.48 -4.90 4.27
C LYS A 97 -14.37 -3.53 3.60
N GLU A 98 -13.71 -2.57 4.26
CA GLU A 98 -13.51 -1.19 3.81
C GLU A 98 -12.07 -0.92 3.42
N ASN A 99 -11.19 -1.91 3.53
CA ASN A 99 -9.78 -1.80 3.26
C ASN A 99 -9.53 -1.81 1.74
N ILE A 100 -9.11 -0.65 1.23
CA ILE A 100 -8.86 -0.41 -0.18
C ILE A 100 -7.46 -0.92 -0.59
N PHE A 101 -6.50 -0.88 0.35
CA PHE A 101 -5.11 -1.17 0.11
C PHE A 101 -4.62 -2.26 1.07
N LYS A 102 -4.49 -3.48 0.56
CA LYS A 102 -4.00 -4.61 1.35
C LYS A 102 -2.50 -4.74 1.16
N MET A 103 -1.69 -4.39 2.17
CA MET A 103 -0.25 -4.61 2.14
C MET A 103 0.04 -6.10 1.94
N SER A 104 0.77 -6.41 0.87
CA SER A 104 1.19 -7.78 0.60
C SER A 104 2.40 -8.07 1.47
N MET A 105 2.20 -8.59 2.68
CA MET A 105 3.29 -9.22 3.44
C MET A 105 3.73 -10.48 2.66
N LYS A 106 4.68 -10.31 1.74
CA LYS A 106 5.40 -11.43 1.13
C LYS A 106 6.89 -11.26 1.36
N MET A 107 7.35 -11.66 2.53
CA MET A 107 8.72 -12.16 2.72
C MET A 107 8.71 -13.38 3.66
N SER A 108 8.74 -14.55 3.01
CA SER A 108 9.55 -15.72 3.40
C SER A 108 9.34 -16.39 4.77
N GLN A 109 8.18 -17.02 5.01
CA GLN A 109 8.08 -18.12 6.01
C GLN A 109 8.67 -19.47 5.52
N ARG A 110 9.33 -19.54 4.36
CA ARG A 110 9.79 -20.81 3.77
C ARG A 110 11.22 -21.24 4.15
N LEU A 111 11.96 -20.49 4.95
CA LEU A 111 13.38 -20.81 5.25
C LEU A 111 13.65 -21.36 6.65
N ILE A 112 12.67 -21.38 7.57
CA ILE A 112 12.92 -21.80 8.97
C ILE A 112 12.58 -23.28 9.22
N PHE A 113 11.70 -23.92 8.44
CA PHE A 113 11.28 -25.32 8.71
C PHE A 113 12.07 -26.40 7.96
N LYS A 114 13.13 -26.07 7.20
CA LYS A 114 13.91 -27.10 6.49
C LYS A 114 15.01 -27.77 7.34
N LYS A 115 14.99 -27.60 8.67
CA LYS A 115 16.02 -28.14 9.56
C LYS A 115 15.54 -29.03 10.72
N GLU A 116 14.27 -29.41 10.78
CA GLU A 116 13.77 -30.28 11.87
C GLU A 116 13.14 -31.61 11.45
N ASP A 117 13.14 -31.97 10.16
CA ASP A 117 12.83 -33.36 9.76
C ASP A 117 14.06 -34.00 9.09
N SER A 118 14.90 -34.51 9.98
CA SER A 118 15.96 -35.53 9.80
C SER A 118 15.44 -36.80 9.06
N PRO A 119 16.32 -37.69 8.57
CA PRO A 119 17.33 -38.40 9.38
C PRO A 119 18.74 -37.79 9.33
#